data_AF-A0A6G0U9Z0-F1
#
_entry.id   AF-A0A6G0U9Z0-F1
#
_cell.length_a   1.000
_cell.length_b   1.000
_cell.length_c   1.000
_cell.angle_alpha   90.00
_cell.angle_beta   90.00
_cell.angle_gamma   90.00
#
_symmetry.space_group_name_H-M   'P 1'
#
loop_
_entity.id
_entity.type
_entity.pdbx_description
1 polymer ?
#
loop_
_entity_poly.entity_id
_entity_poly.type
_entity_poly.pdbx_seq_one_letter_code
_entity_poly.pdbx_strand_id
1 'polypeptide(L)'
;FIKEMIDPPESFFDSDGNWALEGRPASKQYLYEIVNNVHHGLDIDKLDYLIRDSHHTGVNIAIGPHFISRFINGIDIQKVDGEERLMFDEKLADDIPDVFNSRKSLYMKVYFHKKVYPLEYELQKAIELAADHLKYRGEGDKFKTLREALTEPIDIEAYIKLDDHILTLIKHSEIENKDMTEARERIN
;
A
#
# COMPACT_ATOMS: atom_id res chain seq x y z
N PHE A 1 6.55 -17.98 -2.85
CA PHE A 1 5.08 -17.91 -2.66
C PHE A 1 4.61 -16.69 -1.89
N ILE A 2 4.73 -16.58 -0.55
CA ILE A 2 4.15 -15.43 0.19
C ILE A 2 4.65 -14.08 -0.35
N LYS A 3 5.97 -13.92 -0.55
CA LYS A 3 6.55 -12.70 -1.13
C LYS A 3 6.00 -12.40 -2.52
N GLU A 4 5.86 -13.41 -3.36
CA GLU A 4 5.30 -13.28 -4.70
C GLU A 4 3.80 -12.93 -4.68
N MET A 5 3.03 -13.25 -3.64
CA MET A 5 1.64 -12.77 -3.53
C MET A 5 1.55 -11.29 -3.14
N ILE A 6 2.59 -10.76 -2.49
CA ILE A 6 2.67 -9.36 -2.07
C ILE A 6 3.15 -8.50 -3.25
N ASP A 7 4.17 -8.97 -3.97
CA ASP A 7 4.78 -8.26 -5.10
C ASP A 7 5.00 -9.24 -6.27
N PRO A 8 3.93 -9.66 -6.97
CA PRO A 8 4.05 -10.50 -8.14
C PRO A 8 4.53 -9.70 -9.36
N PRO A 9 5.21 -10.34 -10.34
CA PRO A 9 5.52 -9.69 -11.61
C PRO A 9 4.25 -9.36 -12.40
N GLU A 10 4.28 -8.33 -13.25
CA GLU A 10 3.14 -7.94 -14.11
C GLU A 10 2.67 -9.09 -15.02
N SER A 11 3.61 -9.88 -15.54
CA SER A 11 3.36 -11.10 -16.30
C SER A 11 3.80 -12.31 -15.49
N PHE A 12 2.92 -13.31 -15.40
CA PHE A 12 3.22 -14.58 -14.73
C PHE A 12 3.94 -15.59 -15.63
N PHE A 13 4.14 -15.19 -16.89
CA PHE A 13 4.86 -15.97 -17.89
C PHE A 13 6.08 -15.18 -18.37
N ASP A 14 7.18 -15.88 -18.60
CA ASP A 14 8.39 -15.31 -19.18
C ASP A 14 8.23 -15.05 -20.70
N SER A 15 9.27 -14.51 -21.32
CA SER A 15 9.27 -14.20 -22.76
C SER A 15 9.09 -15.42 -23.66
N ASP A 16 9.39 -16.61 -23.15
CA ASP A 16 9.28 -17.89 -23.87
C ASP A 16 7.93 -18.58 -23.60
N GLY A 17 7.05 -17.96 -22.80
CA GLY A 17 5.74 -18.48 -22.44
C GLY A 17 5.77 -19.51 -21.30
N ASN A 18 6.87 -19.63 -20.57
CA ASN A 18 6.96 -20.52 -19.41
C ASN A 18 6.48 -19.82 -18.15
N TRP A 19 5.92 -20.59 -17.23
CA TRP A 19 5.51 -20.11 -15.92
C TRP A 19 6.70 -19.54 -15.13
N ALA A 20 6.62 -18.27 -14.75
CA ALA A 20 7.75 -17.52 -14.18
C ALA A 20 7.80 -17.55 -12.65
N LEU A 21 6.73 -17.97 -11.96
CA LEU A 21 6.68 -17.96 -10.49
C LEU A 21 7.11 -19.30 -9.89
N GLU A 22 7.86 -19.26 -8.79
CA GLU A 22 8.40 -20.47 -8.16
C GLU A 22 7.48 -21.00 -7.05
N GLY A 23 6.72 -20.12 -6.39
CA GLY A 23 5.98 -20.47 -5.19
C GLY A 23 4.83 -21.45 -5.38
N ARG A 24 4.15 -21.40 -6.52
CA ARG A 24 3.03 -22.28 -6.88
C ARG A 24 3.02 -22.53 -8.39
N PRO A 25 2.53 -23.70 -8.84
CA PRO A 25 2.40 -23.98 -10.27
C PRO A 25 1.31 -23.12 -10.93
N ALA A 26 1.36 -23.00 -12.26
CA ALA A 26 0.38 -22.27 -13.08
C ALA A 26 -1.08 -22.69 -12.81
N SER A 27 -1.32 -23.96 -12.46
CA SER A 27 -2.65 -24.45 -12.07
C SER A 27 -3.19 -23.84 -10.77
N LYS A 28 -2.42 -23.00 -10.07
CA LYS A 28 -2.79 -22.30 -8.83
C LYS A 28 -2.66 -20.79 -8.98
N GLN A 29 -2.67 -20.30 -10.21
CA GLN A 29 -2.52 -18.90 -10.54
C GLN A 29 -3.55 -17.99 -9.84
N TYR A 30 -4.82 -18.42 -9.73
CA TYR A 30 -5.87 -17.71 -8.99
C TYR A 30 -5.48 -17.27 -7.58
N LEU A 31 -4.49 -17.92 -6.93
CA LEU A 31 -4.02 -17.50 -5.61
C LEU A 31 -3.30 -16.14 -5.66
N TYR A 32 -2.61 -15.83 -6.76
CA TYR A 32 -1.92 -14.54 -6.97
C TYR A 32 -2.90 -13.40 -7.25
N GLU A 33 -4.17 -13.71 -7.54
CA GLU A 33 -5.23 -12.73 -7.81
C GLU A 33 -5.97 -12.27 -6.53
N ILE A 34 -5.64 -12.84 -5.36
CA ILE A 34 -6.35 -12.59 -4.09
C ILE A 34 -5.79 -11.39 -3.32
N VAL A 35 -4.46 -11.31 -3.16
CA VAL A 35 -3.78 -10.36 -2.24
C VAL A 35 -3.38 -9.08 -2.95
N ASN A 36 -2.63 -9.18 -4.04
CA ASN A 36 -2.25 -8.07 -4.90
C ASN A 36 -2.53 -8.48 -6.35
N ASN A 37 -3.67 -8.06 -6.88
CA ASN A 37 -4.08 -8.44 -8.22
C ASN A 37 -3.49 -7.45 -9.25
N VAL A 38 -2.34 -7.79 -9.81
CA VAL A 38 -1.64 -6.92 -10.79
C VAL A 38 -2.33 -6.82 -12.15
N HIS A 39 -3.28 -7.70 -12.48
CA HIS A 39 -3.93 -7.72 -13.79
C HIS A 39 -5.10 -6.73 -13.89
N HIS A 40 -5.94 -6.63 -12.86
CA HIS A 40 -7.10 -5.73 -12.86
C HIS A 40 -7.27 -4.94 -11.55
N GLY A 41 -6.44 -5.20 -10.54
CA GLY A 41 -6.45 -4.45 -9.29
C GLY A 41 -7.65 -4.71 -8.39
N LEU A 42 -8.46 -5.75 -8.64
CA LEU A 42 -9.54 -6.14 -7.73
C LEU A 42 -9.03 -7.26 -6.84
N ASP A 43 -8.70 -6.90 -5.61
CA ASP A 43 -8.11 -7.74 -4.57
C ASP A 43 -8.78 -7.46 -3.22
N ILE A 44 -8.53 -8.32 -2.24
CA ILE A 44 -9.17 -8.19 -0.93
C ILE A 44 -8.68 -6.96 -0.14
N ASP A 45 -7.43 -6.54 -0.37
CA ASP A 45 -6.87 -5.31 0.20
C ASP A 45 -7.71 -4.09 -0.17
N LYS A 46 -8.09 -3.97 -1.46
CA LYS A 46 -8.98 -2.91 -1.94
C LYS A 46 -10.30 -2.86 -1.21
N LEU A 47 -10.93 -4.01 -1.11
CA LEU A 47 -12.26 -4.11 -0.56
C LEU A 47 -12.26 -3.75 0.93
N ASP A 48 -11.23 -4.18 1.66
CA ASP A 48 -11.06 -3.81 3.07
C ASP A 48 -10.85 -2.31 3.25
N TYR A 49 -9.85 -1.72 2.60
CA TYR A 49 -9.54 -0.30 2.86
C TYR A 49 -10.67 0.62 2.40
N LEU A 50 -11.37 0.31 1.30
CA LEU A 50 -12.48 1.15 0.83
C LEU A 50 -13.62 1.21 1.87
N ILE A 51 -14.00 0.05 2.42
CA ILE A 51 -15.07 -0.02 3.43
C ILE A 51 -14.61 0.60 4.75
N ARG A 52 -13.37 0.30 5.17
CA ARG A 52 -12.76 0.82 6.39
C ARG A 52 -12.66 2.35 6.35
N ASP A 53 -12.16 2.90 5.26
CA ASP A 53 -11.94 4.34 5.14
C ASP A 53 -13.26 5.08 4.96
N SER A 54 -14.21 4.53 4.20
CA SER A 54 -15.57 5.07 4.14
C SER A 54 -16.19 5.19 5.54
N HIS A 55 -16.05 4.15 6.37
CA HIS A 55 -16.56 4.16 7.74
C HIS A 55 -15.89 5.25 8.61
N HIS A 56 -14.55 5.34 8.61
CA HIS A 56 -13.83 6.27 9.49
C HIS A 56 -13.88 7.73 9.00
N THR A 57 -14.04 7.95 7.70
CA THR A 57 -14.11 9.30 7.12
C THR A 57 -15.54 9.83 7.01
N GLY A 58 -16.55 8.97 7.13
CA GLY A 58 -17.95 9.30 6.90
C GLY A 58 -18.31 9.56 5.44
N VAL A 59 -17.39 9.31 4.51
CA VAL A 59 -17.66 9.43 3.07
C VAL A 59 -18.40 8.19 2.61
N ASN A 60 -19.67 8.36 2.23
CA ASN A 60 -20.43 7.27 1.63
C ASN A 60 -19.85 6.88 0.26
N ILE A 61 -19.70 5.58 0.07
CA ILE A 61 -19.29 4.94 -1.17
C ILE A 61 -20.37 3.95 -1.63
N ALA A 62 -20.24 3.40 -2.84
CA ALA A 62 -21.26 2.53 -3.42
C ALA A 62 -21.24 1.10 -2.82
N ILE A 63 -20.06 0.64 -2.37
CA ILE A 63 -19.91 -0.67 -1.72
C ILE A 63 -20.01 -0.58 -0.20
N GLY A 64 -20.47 -1.65 0.45
CA GLY A 64 -20.55 -1.72 1.91
C GLY A 64 -20.35 -3.14 2.44
N PRO A 65 -20.50 -3.37 3.75
CA PRO A 65 -20.24 -4.69 4.35
C PRO A 65 -21.06 -5.83 3.72
N HIS A 66 -22.31 -5.56 3.30
CA HIS A 66 -23.14 -6.56 2.62
C HIS A 66 -22.63 -6.93 1.22
N PHE A 67 -21.96 -6.00 0.52
CA PHE A 67 -21.35 -6.27 -0.78
C PHE A 67 -20.28 -7.36 -0.65
N ILE A 68 -19.47 -7.37 0.41
CA ILE A 68 -18.40 -8.37 0.61
C ILE A 68 -18.93 -9.80 0.61
N SER A 69 -20.00 -10.06 1.35
CA SER A 69 -20.60 -11.41 1.40
C SER A 69 -21.11 -11.83 0.02
N ARG A 70 -21.80 -10.93 -0.70
CA ARG A 70 -22.26 -11.21 -2.07
C ARG A 70 -21.09 -11.43 -3.03
N PHE A 71 -20.06 -10.61 -2.93
CA PHE A 71 -18.87 -10.66 -3.75
C PHE A 71 -18.14 -12.00 -3.58
N ILE A 72 -17.84 -12.40 -2.34
CA ILE A 72 -17.19 -13.68 -2.03
C ILE A 72 -18.03 -14.87 -2.51
N ASN A 73 -19.35 -14.83 -2.29
CA ASN A 73 -20.25 -15.90 -2.74
C ASN A 73 -20.40 -15.98 -4.27
N GLY A 74 -20.04 -14.93 -5.00
CA GLY A 74 -20.07 -14.88 -6.45
C GLY A 74 -18.69 -15.11 -7.10
N ILE A 75 -17.69 -15.55 -6.34
CA ILE A 75 -16.38 -15.94 -6.88
C ILE A 75 -16.35 -17.44 -7.11
N ASP A 76 -15.84 -17.85 -8.26
CA ASP A 76 -15.52 -19.24 -8.58
C ASP A 76 -14.14 -19.33 -9.26
N ILE A 77 -13.57 -20.53 -9.30
CA ILE A 77 -12.32 -20.80 -10.03
C ILE A 77 -12.69 -21.52 -11.32
N GLN A 78 -12.38 -20.91 -12.46
CA GLN A 78 -12.63 -21.52 -13.76
C GLN A 78 -11.37 -21.54 -14.61
N LYS A 79 -11.36 -22.43 -15.61
CA LYS A 79 -10.30 -22.49 -16.60
C LYS A 79 -10.56 -21.49 -17.72
N VAL A 80 -9.69 -20.51 -17.85
CA VAL A 80 -9.66 -19.52 -18.94
C VAL A 80 -8.35 -19.70 -19.68
N ASP A 81 -8.40 -19.95 -21.00
CA ASP A 81 -7.22 -20.21 -21.84
C ASP A 81 -6.28 -21.32 -21.31
N GLY A 82 -6.85 -22.29 -20.60
CA GLY A 82 -6.12 -23.42 -20.02
C GLY A 82 -5.63 -23.21 -18.58
N GLU A 83 -5.83 -22.02 -18.00
CA GLU A 83 -5.34 -21.63 -16.68
C GLU A 83 -6.47 -21.43 -15.68
N GLU A 84 -6.27 -21.84 -14.42
CA GLU A 84 -7.23 -21.60 -13.35
C GLU A 84 -7.15 -20.13 -12.86
N ARG A 85 -8.22 -19.36 -13.12
CA ARG A 85 -8.39 -17.94 -12.80
C ARG A 85 -9.55 -17.73 -11.84
N LEU A 86 -9.52 -16.66 -11.05
CA LEU A 86 -10.71 -16.17 -10.33
C LEU A 86 -11.70 -15.59 -11.35
N MET A 87 -12.92 -16.10 -11.30
CA MET A 87 -14.04 -15.61 -12.10
C MET A 87 -15.17 -15.12 -11.21
N PHE A 88 -15.88 -14.11 -11.69
CA PHE A 88 -17.02 -13.51 -10.99
C PHE A 88 -18.32 -13.91 -11.68
N ASP A 89 -19.36 -14.23 -10.91
CA ASP A 89 -20.72 -14.43 -11.42
C ASP A 89 -21.16 -13.19 -12.21
N GLU A 90 -21.83 -13.39 -13.34
CA GLU A 90 -22.34 -12.32 -14.21
C GLU A 90 -23.21 -11.32 -13.44
N LYS A 91 -23.89 -11.76 -12.38
CA LYS A 91 -24.67 -10.91 -11.48
C LYS A 91 -23.84 -9.85 -10.74
N LEU A 92 -22.51 -9.99 -10.67
CA LEU A 92 -21.60 -9.00 -10.08
C LEU A 92 -21.10 -7.98 -11.12
N ALA A 93 -21.43 -8.13 -12.40
CA ALA A 93 -20.93 -7.27 -13.47
C ALA A 93 -21.24 -5.79 -13.24
N ASP A 94 -22.41 -5.48 -12.68
CA ASP A 94 -22.80 -4.11 -12.33
C ASP A 94 -22.18 -3.62 -11.03
N ASP A 95 -21.85 -4.52 -10.09
CA ASP A 95 -21.29 -4.13 -8.79
C ASP A 95 -19.75 -3.97 -8.82
N ILE A 96 -19.04 -4.62 -9.73
CA ILE A 96 -17.57 -4.49 -9.86
C ILE A 96 -17.16 -3.04 -10.16
N PRO A 97 -17.77 -2.31 -11.12
CA PRO A 97 -17.49 -0.90 -11.35
C PRO A 97 -17.66 -0.02 -10.11
N ASP A 98 -18.58 -0.37 -9.20
CA ASP A 98 -18.82 0.38 -7.97
C ASP A 98 -17.62 0.36 -7.02
N VAL A 99 -16.79 -0.68 -7.06
CA VAL A 99 -15.52 -0.73 -6.31
C VAL A 99 -14.57 0.38 -6.79
N PHE A 100 -14.41 0.52 -8.10
CA PHE A 100 -13.52 1.53 -8.69
C PHE A 100 -14.07 2.95 -8.56
N ASN A 101 -15.40 3.12 -8.69
CA ASN A 101 -16.07 4.39 -8.42
C ASN A 101 -15.92 4.81 -6.95
N SER A 102 -16.02 3.85 -6.03
CA SER A 102 -15.78 4.06 -4.60
C SER A 102 -14.34 4.51 -4.34
N ARG A 103 -13.35 3.86 -4.96
CA ARG A 103 -11.94 4.27 -4.90
C ARG A 103 -11.75 5.70 -5.41
N LYS A 104 -12.34 6.05 -6.55
CA LYS A 104 -12.28 7.42 -7.09
C LYS A 104 -12.92 8.44 -6.13
N SER A 105 -14.06 8.10 -5.53
CA SER A 105 -14.75 8.97 -4.57
C SER A 105 -13.89 9.26 -3.34
N LEU A 106 -13.30 8.22 -2.73
CA LEU A 106 -12.41 8.37 -1.57
C LEU A 106 -11.13 9.12 -1.93
N TYR A 107 -10.54 8.84 -3.09
CA TYR A 107 -9.36 9.58 -3.58
C TYR A 107 -9.65 11.08 -3.67
N MET A 108 -10.74 11.48 -4.31
CA MET A 108 -11.05 12.90 -4.52
C MET A 108 -11.47 13.62 -3.23
N LYS A 109 -12.15 12.92 -2.31
CA LYS A 109 -12.76 13.55 -1.12
C LYS A 109 -11.88 13.47 0.12
N VAL A 110 -11.03 12.45 0.24
CA VAL A 110 -10.24 12.15 1.43
C VAL A 110 -8.76 12.25 1.10
N TYR A 111 -8.23 11.30 0.32
CA TYR A 111 -6.77 11.14 0.16
C TYR A 111 -6.13 12.34 -0.53
N PHE A 112 -6.75 12.87 -1.57
CA PHE A 112 -6.28 14.03 -2.32
C PHE A 112 -7.03 15.31 -1.97
N HIS A 113 -7.53 15.41 -0.73
CA HIS A 113 -8.26 16.59 -0.31
C HIS A 113 -7.33 17.83 -0.34
N LYS A 114 -7.83 18.95 -0.88
CA LYS A 114 -7.05 20.20 -1.11
C LYS A 114 -6.34 20.81 0.10
N LYS A 115 -6.69 20.38 1.32
CA LYS A 115 -6.00 20.79 2.56
C LYS A 115 -5.01 19.74 3.07
N VAL A 116 -5.22 18.47 2.73
CA VAL A 116 -4.35 17.35 3.12
C VAL A 116 -3.08 17.37 2.27
N TYR A 117 -3.23 17.49 0.94
CA TYR A 117 -2.09 17.45 0.03
C TYR A 117 -0.99 18.51 0.30
N PRO A 118 -1.31 19.80 0.55
CA PRO A 118 -0.28 20.76 0.92
C PRO A 118 0.38 20.46 2.27
N LEU A 119 -0.36 19.89 3.23
CA LEU A 119 0.17 19.49 4.52
C LEU A 119 1.15 18.31 4.37
N GLU A 120 0.80 17.29 3.58
CA GLU A 120 1.69 16.18 3.26
C GLU A 120 3.00 16.65 2.63
N TYR A 121 2.93 17.65 1.73
CA TYR A 121 4.11 18.25 1.12
C TYR A 121 5.04 18.90 2.18
N GLU A 122 4.48 19.67 3.11
CA GLU A 122 5.28 20.29 4.19
C GLU A 122 5.89 19.24 5.12
N LEU A 123 5.13 18.19 5.48
CA LEU A 123 5.63 17.09 6.29
C LEU A 123 6.73 16.30 5.58
N GLN A 124 6.57 16.00 4.28
CA GLN A 124 7.61 15.37 3.48
C GLN A 124 8.89 16.20 3.49
N LYS A 125 8.79 17.53 3.28
CA LYS A 125 9.95 18.42 3.30
C LYS A 125 10.63 18.45 4.66
N ALA A 126 9.87 18.48 5.75
CA ALA A 126 10.42 18.41 7.10
C ALA A 126 11.19 17.09 7.33
N ILE A 127 10.60 15.95 6.93
CA ILE A 127 11.23 14.63 7.07
C ILE A 127 12.50 14.53 6.20
N GLU A 128 12.46 15.03 4.96
CA GLU A 128 13.63 15.06 4.06
C GLU A 128 14.80 15.85 4.66
N LEU A 129 14.52 17.02 5.23
CA LEU A 129 15.52 17.87 5.89
C LEU A 129 16.09 17.19 7.13
N ALA A 130 15.26 16.48 7.91
CA ALA A 130 15.68 15.79 9.12
C ALA A 130 16.39 14.44 8.86
N ALA A 131 16.36 13.94 7.63
CA ALA A 131 16.68 12.56 7.30
C ALA A 131 18.12 12.15 7.64
N ASP A 132 19.05 13.10 7.64
CA ASP A 132 20.48 12.88 7.90
C ASP A 132 20.89 13.22 9.35
N HIS A 133 19.95 13.69 10.17
CA HIS A 133 20.22 14.19 11.52
C HIS A 133 19.65 13.30 12.62
N LEU A 134 18.46 12.72 12.41
CA LEU A 134 17.84 11.79 13.36
C LEU A 134 18.47 10.41 13.24
N LYS A 135 18.91 9.84 14.37
CA LYS A 135 19.62 8.56 14.42
C LYS A 135 18.84 7.50 15.19
N TYR A 136 18.83 6.31 14.63
CA TYR A 136 18.19 5.12 15.18
C TYR A 136 19.23 4.02 15.33
N ARG A 137 19.05 3.14 16.32
CA ARG A 137 19.92 1.97 16.46
C ARG A 137 19.51 0.93 15.42
N GLY A 138 20.45 0.56 14.55
CA GLY A 138 20.33 -0.50 13.55
C GLY A 138 21.22 -1.70 13.85
N GLU A 139 21.47 -2.50 12.82
CA GLU A 139 22.15 -3.79 12.95
C GLU A 139 23.55 -3.69 13.56
N GLY A 140 23.84 -4.61 14.48
CA GLY A 140 25.12 -4.66 15.19
C GLY A 140 25.36 -3.44 16.09
N ASP A 141 24.29 -2.87 16.66
CA ASP A 141 24.29 -1.69 17.54
C ASP A 141 24.84 -0.41 16.90
N LYS A 142 24.88 -0.33 15.56
CA LYS A 142 25.33 0.87 14.84
C LYS A 142 24.20 1.89 14.76
N PHE A 143 24.52 3.16 14.92
CA PHE A 143 23.55 4.21 14.63
C PHE A 143 23.42 4.43 13.12
N LYS A 144 22.17 4.55 12.66
CA LYS A 144 21.77 4.84 11.29
C LYS A 144 20.94 6.11 11.26
N THR A 145 21.18 7.00 10.31
CA THR A 145 20.22 8.08 10.04
C THR A 145 18.93 7.52 9.45
N LEU A 146 17.87 8.32 9.38
CA LEU A 146 16.65 7.92 8.64
C LEU A 146 16.98 7.55 7.19
N ARG A 147 17.83 8.33 6.52
CA ARG A 147 18.23 8.06 5.14
C ARG A 147 19.00 6.75 5.02
N GLU A 148 19.95 6.51 5.92
CA GLU A 148 20.73 5.27 5.92
C GLU A 148 19.87 4.04 6.24
N ALA A 149 18.86 4.18 7.10
CA ALA A 149 17.94 3.10 7.45
C ALA A 149 17.09 2.64 6.25
N LEU A 150 16.80 3.54 5.31
CA LEU A 150 15.95 3.30 4.13
C LEU A 150 16.74 3.03 2.83
N THR A 151 18.07 3.13 2.85
CA THR A 151 18.90 2.91 1.66
C THR A 151 19.21 1.43 1.50
N GLU A 152 19.01 0.88 0.30
CA GLU A 152 19.24 -0.55 0.03
C GLU A 152 20.72 -0.98 0.26
N PRO A 153 20.98 -2.10 0.95
CA PRO A 153 19.99 -2.96 1.64
C PRO A 153 19.41 -2.27 2.89
N ILE A 154 18.08 -2.27 3.02
CA ILE A 154 17.36 -1.68 4.17
C ILE A 154 17.88 -2.29 5.48
N ASP A 155 18.25 -1.43 6.44
CA ASP A 155 18.58 -1.86 7.81
C ASP A 155 17.27 -2.13 8.56
N ILE A 156 16.88 -3.41 8.66
CA ILE A 156 15.58 -3.81 9.21
C ILE A 156 15.48 -3.39 10.68
N GLU A 157 16.56 -3.51 11.45
CA GLU A 157 16.56 -3.12 12.87
C GLU A 157 16.30 -1.62 13.06
N ALA A 158 16.86 -0.76 12.21
CA ALA A 158 16.57 0.67 12.23
C ALA A 158 15.16 0.95 11.68
N TYR A 159 14.77 0.31 10.57
CA TYR A 159 13.49 0.52 9.89
C TYR A 159 12.28 0.27 10.79
N ILE A 160 12.27 -0.81 11.59
CA ILE A 160 11.15 -1.13 12.49
C ILE A 160 10.93 -0.10 13.60
N LYS A 161 11.88 0.81 13.82
CA LYS A 161 11.78 1.91 14.81
C LYS A 161 11.23 3.19 14.19
N LEU A 162 11.01 3.21 12.88
CA LEU A 162 10.46 4.35 12.16
C LEU A 162 8.93 4.28 12.20
N ASP A 163 8.33 5.30 12.80
CA ASP A 163 6.88 5.50 12.86
C ASP A 163 6.55 7.00 12.91
N ASP A 164 5.27 7.33 13.09
CA ASP A 164 4.79 8.72 13.15
C ASP A 164 5.41 9.53 14.31
N HIS A 165 6.05 8.90 15.28
CA HIS A 165 6.79 9.59 16.33
C HIS A 165 7.92 10.44 15.77
N ILE A 166 8.40 10.18 14.55
CA ILE A 166 9.40 11.00 13.87
C ILE A 166 9.01 12.48 13.82
N LEU A 167 7.72 12.79 13.66
CA LEU A 167 7.23 14.18 13.64
C LEU A 167 7.43 14.85 15.01
N THR A 168 7.22 14.10 16.09
CA THR A 168 7.48 14.55 17.46
C THR A 168 8.98 14.75 17.70
N LEU A 169 9.80 13.83 17.20
CA LEU A 169 11.27 13.92 17.31
C LEU A 169 11.80 15.15 16.58
N ILE A 170 11.32 15.44 15.37
CA ILE A 170 11.71 16.66 14.64
C ILE A 170 11.29 17.89 15.45
N LYS A 171 10.01 17.95 15.85
CA LYS A 171 9.44 19.10 16.57
C LYS A 171 10.20 19.48 17.84
N HIS A 172 10.66 18.48 18.60
CA HIS A 172 11.34 18.68 19.88
C HIS A 172 12.86 18.48 19.81
N SER A 173 13.45 18.36 18.61
CA SER A 173 14.89 18.19 18.46
C SER A 173 15.65 19.43 18.93
N GLU A 174 16.68 19.22 19.74
CA GLU A 174 17.64 20.24 20.18
C GLU A 174 18.81 20.42 19.20
N ILE A 175 18.78 19.76 18.04
CA ILE A 175 19.86 19.89 17.03
C ILE A 175 19.81 21.29 16.40
N GLU A 176 20.87 22.06 16.64
CA GLU A 176 21.03 23.42 16.12
C GLU A 176 21.81 23.42 14.80
N ASN A 177 21.10 23.13 13.71
CA ASN A 177 21.59 23.35 12.35
C ASN A 177 20.47 23.90 11.45
N LYS A 178 20.85 24.35 10.24
CA LYS A 178 19.92 24.96 9.30
C LYS A 178 18.75 24.03 8.94
N ASP A 179 19.05 22.79 8.57
CA ASP A 179 18.06 21.83 8.09
C ASP A 179 17.05 21.47 9.19
N MET A 180 17.52 21.19 10.40
CA MET A 180 16.66 20.87 11.54
C MET A 180 15.84 22.06 12.01
N THR A 181 16.34 23.28 11.83
CA THR A 181 15.58 24.50 12.12
C THR A 181 14.43 24.66 11.13
N GLU A 182 14.72 24.55 9.84
CA GLU A 182 13.69 24.60 8.80
C GLU A 182 12.69 23.44 8.92
N ALA A 183 13.15 22.24 9.26
CA ALA A 183 12.28 21.08 9.49
C ALA A 183 11.28 21.32 10.64
N ARG A 184 11.72 21.93 11.75
CA ARG A 184 10.85 22.33 12.87
C ARG A 184 9.83 23.40 12.46
N GLU A 185 10.26 24.39 11.68
CA GLU A 185 9.37 25.46 11.20
C GLU A 185 8.26 24.92 10.29
N ARG A 186 8.55 23.92 9.44
CA ARG A 186 7.56 23.30 8.55
C ARG A 186 6.50 22.44 9.28
N ILE A 187 6.82 21.93 10.48
CA ILE A 187 5.89 21.13 11.29
C ILE A 187 4.97 22.01 12.15
N ASN A 188 5.37 23.25 12.45
CA ASN A 188 4.63 24.17 13.34
C ASN A 188 3.57 24.98 12.59
#